data_AF-A0A9Q3L0I5-F1
#
_entry.id   AF-A0A9Q3L0I5-F1
#
_cell.length_a   1.000
_cell.length_b   1.000
_cell.length_c   1.000
_cell.angle_alpha   90.00
_cell.angle_beta   90.00
_cell.angle_gamma   90.00
#
_symmetry.space_group_name_H-M   'P 1'
#
loop_
_entity.id
_entity.type
_entity.pdbx_description
1 polymer ?
#
loop_
_entity_poly.entity_id
_entity_poly.type
_entity_poly.pdbx_seq_one_letter_code
_entity_poly.pdbx_strand_id
1 'polypeptide(L)'
;MPFLKLSLKPHQKQGLAFLLDRKAPNGKLANSLWLNKTSSSSTRINLIHRITNKQVNNLQDSFSHTPLGCLLADDMGLGKSVQCISLICMTLEDSKRDIPPSIHFINKKQKHSTLIICLPCLIKNWEDELKLHTDISQLMIFTYHGKKRKEIGLKKWSEAHIVISSYHLLAHEFGKPNNIENSWIYHSESYRVVLDEAQ
;
A
#
# COMPACT_ATOMS: atom_id res chain seq x y z
N MET A 1 -19.32 -0.52 -1.12
CA MET A 1 -17.96 0.02 -1.32
C MET A 1 -17.74 0.14 -2.82
N PRO A 2 -17.16 1.24 -3.33
CA PRO A 2 -16.94 1.37 -4.76
C PRO A 2 -15.97 0.26 -5.23
N PHE A 3 -16.18 -0.24 -6.44
CA PHE A 3 -15.37 -1.28 -7.11
C PHE A 3 -15.37 -2.69 -6.48
N LEU A 4 -15.85 -2.88 -5.25
CA LEU A 4 -15.88 -4.18 -4.56
C LEU A 4 -17.24 -4.88 -4.76
N LYS A 5 -17.21 -6.13 -5.22
CA LYS A 5 -18.40 -6.98 -5.41
C LYS A 5 -18.78 -7.82 -4.19
N LEU A 6 -17.80 -8.12 -3.32
CA LEU A 6 -17.97 -9.03 -2.19
C LEU A 6 -18.55 -8.33 -0.95
N SER A 7 -19.32 -9.08 -0.15
CA SER A 7 -19.66 -8.71 1.22
C SER A 7 -18.66 -9.30 2.22
N LEU A 8 -18.04 -8.44 3.03
CA LEU A 8 -17.01 -8.85 4.00
C LEU A 8 -17.62 -9.49 5.26
N LYS A 9 -16.97 -10.55 5.75
CA LYS A 9 -17.26 -11.15 7.05
C LYS A 9 -16.88 -10.21 8.21
N PRO A 10 -17.45 -10.37 9.42
CA PRO A 10 -17.17 -9.48 10.55
C PRO A 10 -15.68 -9.32 10.88
N HIS A 11 -14.92 -10.42 10.92
CA HIS A 11 -13.48 -10.37 11.17
C HIS A 11 -12.71 -9.68 10.05
N GLN A 12 -13.14 -9.84 8.79
CA GLN A 12 -12.55 -9.15 7.64
C GLN A 12 -12.79 -7.64 7.68
N LYS A 13 -13.95 -7.20 8.19
CA LYS A 13 -14.23 -5.77 8.43
C LYS A 13 -13.34 -5.20 9.52
N GLN A 14 -13.07 -5.96 10.58
CA GLN A 14 -12.14 -5.55 11.64
C GLN A 14 -10.70 -5.44 11.11
N GLY A 15 -10.25 -6.44 10.33
CA GLY A 15 -8.95 -6.39 9.66
C GLY A 15 -8.84 -5.18 8.73
N LEU A 16 -9.85 -4.91 7.92
CA LEU A 16 -9.89 -3.71 7.06
C LEU A 16 -9.85 -2.39 7.85
N ALA A 17 -10.58 -2.30 8.96
CA ALA A 17 -10.55 -1.13 9.84
C ALA A 17 -9.15 -0.91 10.43
N PHE A 18 -8.48 -1.98 10.85
CA PHE A 18 -7.09 -1.95 11.30
C PHE A 18 -6.15 -1.46 10.20
N LEU A 19 -6.30 -1.96 8.96
CA LEU A 19 -5.50 -1.53 7.81
C LEU A 19 -5.68 -0.04 7.50
N LEU A 20 -6.91 0.47 7.59
CA LEU A 20 -7.22 1.89 7.35
C LEU A 20 -6.60 2.79 8.44
N ASP A 21 -6.66 2.39 9.72
CA ASP A 21 -6.03 3.14 10.81
C ASP A 21 -4.52 3.26 10.61
N ARG A 22 -3.88 2.18 10.13
CA ARG A 22 -2.43 2.13 9.86
C ARG A 22 -1.99 2.91 8.63
N LYS A 23 -2.90 3.25 7.73
CA LYS A 23 -2.67 4.16 6.60
C LYS A 23 -2.77 5.63 7.03
N ALA A 24 -3.52 5.92 8.10
CA ALA A 24 -3.71 7.28 8.58
C ALA A 24 -2.51 7.73 9.43
N PRO A 25 -1.84 8.85 9.09
CA PRO A 25 -0.71 9.35 9.87
C PRO A 25 -1.13 9.71 11.31
N ASN A 26 -2.39 10.10 11.49
CA ASN A 26 -3.02 10.40 12.77
C ASN A 26 -3.86 9.24 13.34
N GLY A 27 -3.64 8.01 12.87
CA GLY A 27 -4.34 6.82 13.34
C GLY A 27 -4.26 6.66 14.86
N LYS A 28 -5.27 6.01 15.44
CA LYS A 28 -5.32 5.75 16.89
C LYS A 28 -4.11 4.94 17.35
N LEU A 29 -3.68 3.95 16.55
CA LEU A 29 -2.52 3.12 16.87
C LEU A 29 -1.20 3.89 16.75
N ALA A 30 -1.08 4.78 15.77
CA ALA A 30 0.09 5.67 15.62
C ALA A 30 0.31 6.54 16.87
N ASN A 31 -0.80 6.99 17.49
CA ASN A 31 -0.79 7.81 18.70
C ASN A 31 -0.53 7.04 20.00
N SER A 32 -0.60 5.70 20.00
CA SER A 32 -0.60 4.89 21.23
C SER A 32 0.67 5.01 22.09
N LEU A 33 1.79 5.44 21.51
CA LEU A 33 3.07 5.61 22.19
C LEU A 33 3.32 7.03 22.72
N TRP A 34 2.42 7.98 22.43
CA TRP A 34 2.55 9.37 22.86
C TRP A 34 1.71 9.63 24.12
N LEU A 35 2.34 10.23 25.12
CA LEU A 35 1.70 10.54 26.41
C LEU A 35 1.62 12.06 26.60
N ASN A 36 0.48 12.52 27.11
CA ASN A 36 0.29 13.91 27.50
C ASN A 36 1.07 14.20 28.79
N LYS A 37 2.00 15.15 28.75
CA LYS A 37 2.69 15.66 29.93
C LYS A 37 1.91 16.85 30.48
N THR A 38 1.20 16.64 31.58
CA THR A 38 0.54 17.73 32.31
C THR A 38 1.59 18.48 33.13
N SER A 39 1.94 19.70 32.74
CA SER A 39 2.71 20.61 33.59
C SER A 39 1.76 21.53 34.34
N SER A 40 1.89 21.57 35.66
CA SER A 40 1.01 22.29 36.59
C SER A 40 1.03 23.83 36.44
N SER A 41 1.86 24.38 35.56
CA SER A 41 2.08 25.83 35.42
C SER A 41 2.13 26.34 33.98
N SER A 42 1.87 25.53 32.96
CA SER A 42 1.88 26.00 31.56
C SER A 42 0.71 25.45 30.74
N THR A 43 0.04 26.33 30.00
CA THR A 43 -1.01 26.02 29.00
C THR A 43 -0.48 25.29 27.76
N ARG A 44 0.80 24.92 27.71
CA ARG A 44 1.40 24.21 26.58
C ARG A 44 1.24 22.71 26.74
N ILE A 45 0.57 22.09 25.77
CA ILE A 45 0.46 20.64 25.66
C ILE A 45 1.82 20.12 25.21
N ASN A 46 2.53 19.42 26.11
CA ASN A 46 3.77 18.76 25.76
C ASN A 46 3.49 17.25 25.66
N LEU A 47 3.83 16.65 24.53
CA LEU A 47 3.73 15.20 24.32
C LEU A 47 5.12 14.59 24.47
N ILE A 48 5.18 13.44 25.13
CA ILE A 48 6.41 12.65 25.23
C ILE A 48 6.20 11.27 24.62
N HIS A 49 7.12 10.87 23.75
CA HIS A 49 7.13 9.52 23.21
C HIS A 49 7.67 8.55 24.26
N ARG A 50 6.91 7.50 24.58
CA ARG A 50 7.16 6.60 25.72
C ARG A 50 8.50 5.86 25.67
N ILE A 51 9.07 5.65 24.48
CA ILE A 51 10.31 4.87 24.30
C ILE A 51 11.52 5.78 24.12
N THR A 52 11.46 6.67 23.13
CA THR A 52 12.57 7.56 22.75
C THR A 52 12.71 8.79 23.66
N ASN A 53 11.73 9.06 24.53
CA ASN A 53 11.64 10.29 25.33
C ASN A 53 11.64 11.60 24.51
N LYS A 54 11.44 11.52 23.19
CA LYS A 54 11.32 12.69 22.31
C LYS A 54 10.10 13.51 22.75
N GLN A 55 10.30 14.82 22.91
CA GLN A 55 9.24 15.75 23.26
C GLN A 55 8.81 16.53 22.04
N VAL A 56 7.50 16.68 21.86
CA VAL A 56 6.91 17.52 20.81
C VAL A 56 5.82 18.39 21.42
N ASN A 57 5.66 19.59 20.86
CA ASN A 57 4.67 20.55 21.34
C ASN A 57 3.30 20.34 20.68
N ASN A 58 3.25 19.58 19.58
CA ASN A 58 2.02 19.29 18.83
C ASN A 58 2.01 17.82 18.36
N LEU A 59 0.81 17.22 18.31
CA LEU A 59 0.61 15.89 17.74
C LEU A 59 1.01 15.83 16.26
N GLN A 60 0.89 16.92 15.50
CA GLN A 60 1.24 16.95 14.08
C GLN A 60 2.72 16.62 13.82
N ASP A 61 3.63 17.09 14.68
CA ASP A 61 5.07 16.83 14.57
C ASP A 61 5.43 15.36 14.91
N SER A 62 4.55 14.67 15.66
CA SER A 62 4.70 13.25 15.92
C SER A 62 4.39 12.38 14.70
N PHE A 63 3.44 12.83 13.87
CA PHE A 63 2.95 12.06 12.73
C PHE A 63 3.94 11.93 11.59
N SER A 64 4.84 12.93 11.42
CA SER A 64 5.85 12.89 10.35
C SER A 64 6.87 11.76 10.50
N HIS A 65 6.91 11.09 11.65
CA HIS A 65 7.86 10.02 11.96
C HIS A 65 7.23 8.63 12.00
N THR A 66 5.91 8.51 11.81
CA THR A 66 5.24 7.20 11.90
C THR A 66 5.27 6.51 10.54
N PRO A 67 5.87 5.32 10.41
CA PRO A 67 5.83 4.59 9.15
C PRO A 67 4.39 4.19 8.83
N LEU A 68 3.97 4.46 7.60
CA LEU A 68 2.67 4.04 7.10
C LEU A 68 2.75 2.59 6.63
N GLY A 69 1.79 1.77 7.07
CA GLY A 69 1.73 0.36 6.70
C GLY A 69 1.50 -0.56 7.90
N CYS A 70 1.49 -1.86 7.60
CA CYS A 70 1.07 -2.88 8.55
C CYS A 70 1.61 -4.25 8.17
N LEU A 71 1.70 -5.12 9.18
CA LEU A 71 1.87 -6.56 8.99
C LEU A 71 0.52 -7.22 9.26
N LEU A 72 0.00 -7.93 8.26
CA LEU A 72 -1.23 -8.70 8.39
C LEU A 72 -0.88 -10.18 8.50
N ALA A 73 -0.76 -10.65 9.75
CA ALA A 73 -0.30 -12.00 10.10
C ALA A 73 -1.43 -12.89 10.63
N ASP A 74 -2.66 -12.70 10.11
CA ASP A 74 -3.80 -13.59 10.40
C ASP A 74 -3.50 -15.02 9.92
N ASP A 75 -4.10 -16.02 10.56
CA ASP A 75 -4.00 -17.42 10.14
C ASP A 75 -4.40 -17.63 8.67
N MET A 76 -3.84 -18.68 8.06
CA MET A 76 -4.22 -19.10 6.71
C MET A 76 -5.73 -19.38 6.63
N GLY A 77 -6.38 -18.94 5.56
CA GLY A 77 -7.82 -19.14 5.35
C GLY A 77 -8.73 -18.06 5.96
N LEU A 78 -8.22 -17.09 6.73
CA LEU A 78 -9.03 -15.97 7.25
C LEU A 78 -9.35 -14.89 6.19
N GLY A 79 -8.82 -15.05 4.97
CA GLY A 79 -9.11 -14.16 3.84
C GLY A 79 -8.30 -12.87 3.86
N LYS A 80 -6.99 -12.95 4.18
CA LYS A 80 -6.05 -11.82 4.14
C LYS A 80 -6.06 -11.12 2.79
N SER A 81 -6.03 -11.89 1.71
CA SER A 81 -6.09 -11.39 0.33
C SER A 81 -7.36 -10.56 0.09
N VAL A 82 -8.53 -11.04 0.53
CA VAL A 82 -9.79 -10.30 0.47
C VAL A 82 -9.74 -8.99 1.28
N GLN A 83 -9.18 -9.01 2.48
CA GLN A 83 -9.01 -7.78 3.29
C GLN A 83 -8.10 -6.77 2.56
N CYS A 84 -7.02 -7.25 1.94
CA CYS A 84 -6.10 -6.44 1.17
C CYS A 84 -6.75 -5.85 -0.08
N ILE A 85 -7.47 -6.65 -0.87
CA ILE A 85 -8.26 -6.19 -2.04
C ILE A 85 -9.25 -5.11 -1.62
N SER A 86 -9.92 -5.31 -0.48
CA SER A 86 -10.87 -4.33 0.05
C SER A 86 -10.20 -3.01 0.40
N LEU A 87 -9.02 -3.05 1.02
CA LEU A 87 -8.21 -1.85 1.28
C LEU A 87 -7.84 -1.14 -0.02
N ILE A 88 -7.41 -1.90 -1.03
CA ILE A 88 -7.08 -1.34 -2.36
C ILE A 88 -8.31 -0.60 -2.89
N CYS A 89 -9.44 -1.28 -3.05
CA CYS A 89 -10.67 -0.70 -3.58
C CYS A 89 -11.13 0.56 -2.82
N MET A 90 -11.06 0.55 -1.49
CA MET A 90 -11.46 1.70 -0.66
C MET A 90 -10.57 2.93 -0.85
N THR A 91 -9.32 2.75 -1.26
CA THR A 91 -8.30 3.82 -1.30
C THR A 91 -7.91 4.21 -2.71
N LEU A 92 -8.58 3.67 -3.74
CA LEU A 92 -8.32 3.99 -5.15
C LEU A 92 -8.58 5.46 -5.51
N GLU A 93 -9.50 6.13 -4.81
CA GLU A 93 -9.75 7.56 -5.03
C GLU A 93 -8.76 8.44 -4.28
N ASP A 94 -8.36 8.04 -3.07
CA ASP A 94 -7.31 8.72 -2.30
C ASP A 94 -5.99 8.70 -3.06
N SER A 95 -5.67 7.58 -3.70
CA SER A 95 -4.45 7.44 -4.49
C SER A 95 -4.38 8.43 -5.65
N LYS A 96 -5.52 8.90 -6.17
CA LYS A 96 -5.57 9.95 -7.20
C LYS A 96 -5.38 11.37 -6.64
N ARG A 97 -5.68 11.58 -5.35
CA ARG A 97 -5.66 12.88 -4.68
C ARG A 97 -4.34 13.17 -3.99
N ASP A 98 -3.70 12.15 -3.43
CA ASP A 98 -2.47 12.26 -2.63
C ASP A 98 -1.19 12.51 -3.46
N ILE A 99 -1.29 12.95 -4.72
CA ILE A 99 -0.14 13.20 -5.60
C ILE A 99 0.64 14.41 -5.05
N PRO A 100 1.87 14.24 -4.54
CA PRO A 100 2.67 15.37 -4.08
C PRO A 100 2.99 16.31 -5.25
N PRO A 101 2.89 17.65 -5.10
CA PRO A 101 3.20 18.60 -6.16
C PRO A 101 4.63 18.47 -6.72
N SER A 102 5.57 17.93 -5.93
CA SER A 102 6.97 17.73 -6.30
C SER A 102 7.22 16.61 -7.31
N ILE A 103 6.28 15.66 -7.48
CA ILE A 103 6.41 14.53 -8.43
C ILE A 103 5.94 14.92 -9.85
N HIS A 104 5.53 16.17 -10.07
CA HIS A 104 5.16 16.67 -11.40
C HIS A 104 6.34 16.76 -12.39
N PHE A 105 7.59 16.62 -11.93
CA PHE A 105 8.79 16.80 -12.75
C PHE A 105 9.17 15.58 -13.61
N ILE A 106 8.70 14.36 -13.31
CA ILE A 106 8.93 13.19 -14.15
C ILE A 106 7.58 12.70 -14.69
N ASN A 107 7.16 13.34 -15.78
CA ASN A 107 6.05 12.95 -16.65
C ASN A 107 4.68 12.78 -15.98
N LYS A 108 3.82 13.79 -16.21
CA LYS A 108 2.36 13.73 -16.09
C LYS A 108 1.80 12.35 -16.45
N LYS A 109 0.94 11.80 -15.58
CA LYS A 109 -0.04 10.70 -15.78
C LYS A 109 0.28 9.32 -15.19
N GLN A 110 1.24 9.13 -14.29
CA GLN A 110 1.24 7.86 -13.55
C GLN A 110 0.14 7.88 -12.49
N LYS A 111 -0.89 7.05 -12.68
CA LYS A 111 -1.80 6.73 -11.59
C LYS A 111 -1.02 5.97 -10.52
N HIS A 112 -1.15 6.43 -9.29
CA HIS A 112 -0.73 5.73 -8.09
C HIS A 112 -1.34 4.32 -8.06
N SER A 113 -0.51 3.32 -8.42
CA SER A 113 -0.91 1.91 -8.51
C SER A 113 -0.54 1.15 -7.23
N THR A 114 -1.23 0.04 -6.96
CA THR A 114 -0.81 -0.94 -5.96
C THR A 114 0.02 -2.03 -6.63
N LEU A 115 1.24 -2.23 -6.15
CA LEU A 115 2.11 -3.33 -6.57
C LEU A 115 1.97 -4.50 -5.59
N ILE A 116 1.51 -5.64 -6.09
CA ILE A 116 1.42 -6.91 -5.35
C ILE A 116 2.62 -7.77 -5.75
N ILE A 117 3.40 -8.19 -4.77
CA ILE A 117 4.55 -9.06 -4.94
C ILE A 117 4.25 -10.35 -4.19
N CYS A 118 4.27 -11.47 -4.91
CA CYS A 118 3.96 -12.78 -4.36
C CYS A 118 4.89 -13.86 -4.93
N LEU A 119 4.76 -15.09 -4.45
CA LEU A 119 5.41 -16.24 -5.10
C LEU A 119 4.85 -16.46 -6.51
N PRO A 120 5.66 -16.90 -7.50
CA PRO A 120 5.19 -17.11 -8.87
C PRO A 120 3.95 -18.02 -8.99
N CYS A 121 3.82 -19.02 -8.12
CA CYS A 121 2.66 -19.91 -8.08
C CYS A 121 1.37 -19.23 -7.61
N LEU A 122 1.46 -18.12 -6.86
CA LEU A 122 0.31 -17.38 -6.31
C LEU A 122 -0.21 -16.29 -7.24
N ILE A 123 0.53 -15.95 -8.31
CA ILE A 123 0.11 -14.93 -9.29
C ILE A 123 -1.29 -15.21 -9.82
N LYS A 124 -1.55 -16.47 -10.20
CA LYS A 124 -2.84 -16.86 -10.78
C LYS A 124 -3.97 -16.75 -9.75
N ASN A 125 -3.70 -17.14 -8.50
CA ASN A 125 -4.65 -17.00 -7.41
C ASN A 125 -5.03 -15.54 -7.18
N TRP A 126 -4.04 -14.63 -7.15
CA TRP A 126 -4.30 -13.19 -7.04
C TRP A 126 -5.12 -12.64 -8.21
N GLU A 127 -4.81 -13.04 -9.45
CA GLU A 127 -5.61 -12.65 -10.62
C GLU A 127 -7.07 -13.09 -10.48
N ASP A 128 -7.30 -14.32 -10.02
CA ASP A 128 -8.63 -14.90 -9.93
C ASP A 128 -9.44 -14.29 -8.77
N GLU A 129 -8.82 -14.05 -7.60
CA GLU A 129 -9.44 -13.32 -6.49
C GLU A 129 -9.80 -11.88 -6.88
N LEU A 130 -8.92 -11.17 -7.57
CA LEU A 130 -9.20 -9.81 -8.04
C LEU A 130 -10.38 -9.79 -9.02
N LYS A 131 -10.43 -10.74 -9.96
CA LYS A 131 -11.58 -10.87 -10.89
C LYS A 131 -12.88 -11.19 -10.16
N LEU A 132 -12.81 -12.05 -9.15
CA LEU A 132 -13.97 -12.48 -8.38
C LEU A 132 -14.53 -11.35 -7.50
N HIS A 133 -13.64 -10.60 -6.85
CA HIS A 133 -14.03 -9.66 -5.79
C HIS A 133 -14.13 -8.21 -6.25
N THR A 134 -13.65 -7.87 -7.45
CA THR A 134 -13.66 -6.49 -7.96
C THR A 134 -14.42 -6.32 -9.28
N ASP A 135 -14.82 -5.08 -9.56
CA ASP A 135 -15.32 -4.70 -10.87
C ASP A 135 -14.17 -4.43 -11.86
N ILE A 136 -13.70 -5.50 -12.49
CA ILE A 136 -12.67 -5.48 -13.53
C ILE A 136 -13.01 -4.60 -14.74
N SER A 137 -14.28 -4.20 -14.95
CA SER A 137 -14.63 -3.25 -16.02
C SER A 137 -14.13 -1.83 -15.72
N GLN A 138 -13.90 -1.51 -14.44
CA GLN A 138 -13.47 -0.20 -13.97
C GLN A 138 -12.00 -0.17 -13.55
N LEU A 139 -11.38 -1.35 -13.40
CA LEU A 139 -10.01 -1.49 -12.90
C LEU A 139 -9.07 -2.08 -13.95
N MET A 140 -8.10 -1.26 -14.38
CA MET A 140 -6.90 -1.71 -15.10
C MET A 140 -5.98 -2.53 -14.18
N ILE A 141 -5.99 -3.84 -14.36
CA ILE A 141 -5.16 -4.82 -13.63
C ILE A 141 -4.31 -5.59 -14.64
N PHE A 142 -3.02 -5.78 -14.36
CA PHE A 142 -2.20 -6.70 -15.15
C PHE A 142 -1.08 -7.35 -14.35
N THR A 143 -0.57 -8.44 -14.92
CA THR A 143 0.56 -9.19 -14.40
C THR A 143 1.84 -8.79 -15.13
N TYR A 144 2.83 -8.30 -14.38
CA TYR A 144 4.19 -8.07 -14.82
C TYR A 144 5.04 -9.31 -14.51
N HIS A 145 4.92 -10.35 -15.34
CA HIS A 145 5.66 -11.59 -15.17
C HIS A 145 5.91 -12.31 -16.50
N GLY A 146 6.95 -13.14 -16.55
CA GLY A 146 7.25 -13.98 -17.72
C GLY A 146 7.65 -13.19 -18.98
N LYS A 147 7.55 -13.81 -20.15
CA LYS A 147 7.97 -13.19 -21.43
C LYS A 147 7.06 -12.05 -21.88
N LYS A 148 5.75 -12.18 -21.64
CA LYS A 148 4.72 -11.19 -22.01
C LYS A 148 4.91 -9.82 -21.34
N ARG A 149 5.71 -9.74 -20.28
CA ARG A 149 6.00 -8.46 -19.61
C ARG A 149 6.65 -7.43 -20.54
N LYS A 150 7.40 -7.89 -21.55
CA LYS A 150 8.04 -7.03 -22.56
C LYS A 150 7.04 -6.34 -23.49
N GLU A 151 5.81 -6.85 -23.55
CA GLU A 151 4.72 -6.28 -24.35
C GLU A 151 3.96 -5.18 -23.57
N ILE A 152 4.27 -4.97 -22.28
CA ILE A 152 3.65 -3.95 -21.45
C ILE A 152 4.30 -2.60 -21.78
N GLY A 153 3.60 -1.81 -22.58
CA GLY A 153 4.01 -0.44 -22.91
C GLY A 153 3.70 0.59 -21.82
N LEU A 154 4.35 1.75 -21.91
CA LEU A 154 4.22 2.89 -21.00
C LEU A 154 2.76 3.26 -20.69
N LYS A 155 1.89 3.31 -21.71
CA LYS A 155 0.48 3.67 -21.55
C LYS A 155 -0.26 2.72 -20.60
N LYS A 156 -0.04 1.41 -20.78
CA LYS A 156 -0.69 0.39 -19.94
C LYS A 156 -0.19 0.48 -18.50
N TRP A 157 1.11 0.72 -18.32
CA TRP A 157 1.71 0.92 -17.00
C TRP A 157 1.16 2.16 -16.28
N SER A 158 1.12 3.30 -16.97
CA SER A 158 0.68 4.58 -16.39
C SER A 158 -0.80 4.59 -15.96
N GLU A 159 -1.63 3.80 -16.65
CA GLU A 159 -3.07 3.69 -16.39
C GLU A 159 -3.42 2.59 -15.38
N ALA A 160 -2.43 1.82 -14.91
CA ALA A 160 -2.62 0.69 -14.01
C ALA A 160 -3.19 1.13 -12.65
N HIS A 161 -4.11 0.34 -12.11
CA HIS A 161 -4.53 0.45 -10.71
C HIS A 161 -3.84 -0.61 -9.85
N ILE A 162 -3.64 -1.82 -10.40
CA ILE A 162 -3.00 -2.94 -9.71
C ILE A 162 -2.03 -3.64 -10.66
N VAL A 163 -0.80 -3.86 -10.20
CA VAL A 163 0.23 -4.64 -10.89
C VAL A 163 0.61 -5.82 -10.02
N ILE A 164 0.61 -7.03 -10.58
CA ILE A 164 1.06 -8.25 -9.89
C ILE A 164 2.42 -8.65 -10.44
N SER A 165 3.39 -8.88 -9.57
CA SER A 165 4.74 -9.33 -9.90
C SER A 165 5.20 -10.42 -8.93
N SER A 166 6.41 -10.94 -9.13
CA SER A 166 7.02 -11.93 -8.24
C SER A 166 8.35 -11.50 -7.66
N TYR A 167 8.65 -11.99 -6.46
CA TYR A 167 9.95 -11.78 -5.81
C TYR A 167 11.12 -12.19 -6.70
N HIS A 168 11.00 -13.35 -7.34
CA HIS A 168 12.04 -13.89 -8.21
C HIS A 168 12.34 -12.96 -9.40
N LEU A 169 11.30 -12.41 -10.02
CA LEU A 169 11.48 -11.48 -11.14
C LEU A 169 12.17 -10.19 -10.69
N LEU A 170 11.70 -9.62 -9.57
CA LEU A 170 12.29 -8.40 -9.01
C LEU A 170 13.77 -8.61 -8.70
N ALA A 171 14.11 -9.66 -7.96
CA ALA A 171 15.50 -9.98 -7.62
C ALA A 171 16.38 -10.13 -8.87
N HIS A 172 15.88 -10.82 -9.91
CA HIS A 172 16.62 -10.99 -11.16
C HIS A 172 16.84 -9.66 -11.92
N GLU A 173 15.87 -8.75 -11.91
CA GLU A 173 16.02 -7.44 -12.56
C GLU A 173 16.89 -6.49 -11.76
N PHE A 174 16.89 -6.59 -10.42
CA PHE A 174 17.77 -5.81 -9.54
C PHE A 174 19.25 -6.16 -9.72
N GLY A 175 19.59 -7.43 -9.94
CA GLY A 175 20.98 -7.88 -10.05
C GLY A 175 21.73 -7.46 -11.31
N LYS A 176 21.10 -6.71 -12.24
CA LYS A 176 21.68 -6.34 -13.54
C LYS A 176 21.45 -4.84 -13.81
N PRO A 177 22.49 -3.99 -13.82
CA PRO A 177 22.32 -2.54 -13.98
C PRO A 177 21.57 -2.16 -15.26
N ASN A 178 21.87 -2.81 -16.39
CA ASN A 178 21.17 -2.59 -17.67
C ASN A 178 19.68 -3.00 -17.63
N ASN A 179 19.27 -3.86 -16.69
CA ASN A 179 17.87 -4.23 -16.51
C ASN A 179 17.13 -3.22 -15.64
N ILE A 180 17.79 -2.61 -14.67
CA ILE A 180 17.17 -1.57 -13.82
C ILE A 180 16.76 -0.38 -14.68
N GLU A 181 17.66 0.13 -15.53
CA GLU A 181 17.42 1.27 -16.42
C GLU A 181 16.22 1.07 -17.35
N ASN A 182 15.90 -0.18 -17.68
CA ASN A 182 14.80 -0.54 -18.58
C ASN A 182 13.58 -1.11 -17.85
N SER A 183 13.60 -1.21 -16.52
CA SER A 183 12.52 -1.83 -15.76
C SER A 183 11.59 -0.80 -15.15
N TRP A 184 10.36 -0.80 -15.67
CA TRP A 184 9.28 0.06 -15.21
C TRP A 184 9.03 -0.01 -13.71
N ILE A 185 9.27 -1.17 -13.09
CA ILE A 185 8.97 -1.41 -11.68
C ILE A 185 9.93 -0.66 -10.73
N TYR A 186 11.15 -0.35 -11.18
CA TYR A 186 12.14 0.39 -10.39
C TYR A 186 12.12 1.90 -10.66
N HIS A 187 11.53 2.31 -11.79
CA HIS A 187 11.40 3.71 -12.18
C HIS A 187 10.01 4.30 -11.95
N SER A 188 9.09 3.54 -11.31
CA SER A 188 7.77 4.03 -10.95
C SER A 188 7.56 3.98 -9.45
N GLU A 189 6.93 5.03 -8.92
CA GLU A 189 6.50 5.08 -7.54
C GLU A 189 5.14 4.40 -7.40
N SER A 190 5.10 3.33 -6.62
CA SER A 190 3.85 2.66 -6.26
C SER A 190 3.23 3.36 -5.05
N TYR A 191 1.91 3.53 -5.06
CA TYR A 191 1.17 4.06 -3.91
C TYR A 191 1.22 3.14 -2.70
N ARG A 192 1.19 1.85 -2.99
CA ARG A 192 1.19 0.78 -2.01
C ARG A 192 1.96 -0.39 -2.59
N VAL A 193 2.78 -1.00 -1.76
CA VAL A 193 3.38 -2.31 -2.04
C VAL A 193 2.76 -3.32 -1.09
N VAL A 194 2.31 -4.45 -1.62
CA VAL A 194 1.79 -5.59 -0.87
C VAL A 194 2.75 -6.75 -1.07
N LEU A 195 3.28 -7.26 0.03
CA LEU A 195 4.19 -8.40 0.06
C LEU A 195 3.40 -9.61 0.60
N ASP A 196 3.18 -10.61 -0.24
CA ASP A 196 2.44 -11.82 0.12
C ASP A 196 3.38 -13.01 0.35
N GLU A 197 3.16 -13.75 1.44
CA GLU A 197 4.04 -14.82 1.93
C GLU A 197 5.52 -14.41 2.04
N ALA A 198 5.76 -13.21 2.58
CA ALA A 198 7.09 -12.67 2.88
C ALA A 198 7.61 -13.23 4.22
N GLN A 199 8.08 -14.47 4.21
CA GLN A 199 8.70 -15.14 5.35
C GLN A 199 10.23 -15.19 5.22
#